data_AF-A0A349JSU5-F1
#
_entry.id   AF-A0A349JSU5-F1
#
_cell.length_a   1.000
_cell.length_b   1.000
_cell.length_c   1.000
_cell.angle_alpha   90.00
_cell.angle_beta   90.00
_cell.angle_gamma   90.00
#
_symmetry.space_group_name_H-M   'P 1'
#
loop_
_entity.id
_entity.type
_entity.pdbx_description
1 polymer ?
#
loop_
_entity_poly.entity_id
_entity_poly.type
_entity_poly.pdbx_seq_one_letter_code
_entity_poly.pdbx_strand_id
1 'polypeptide(L)'
;DSWGHWEGDTLVIETTNLHPLQRFNGNPSDNLKVIERLTRVDQSTINYEFTVIDPETYTAEWGGEVPMKALEGLIYEYACHEGNYALGAILSGARYQERLEEENQN
;
A
#
# COMPACT_ATOMS: atom_id res chain seq x y z
N ASP A 1 -8.73 4.19 13.44
CA ASP A 1 -8.54 3.28 14.60
C ASP A 1 -8.58 1.83 14.15
N SER A 2 -7.87 0.94 14.85
CA SER A 2 -7.96 -0.50 14.63
C SER A 2 -8.11 -1.24 15.96
N TRP A 3 -8.93 -2.29 15.94
CA TRP A 3 -9.12 -3.19 17.07
C TRP A 3 -9.02 -4.64 16.59
N GLY A 4 -8.39 -5.50 17.40
CA GLY A 4 -8.18 -6.90 17.05
C GLY A 4 -8.63 -7.86 18.13
N HIS A 5 -9.12 -9.03 17.72
CA HIS A 5 -9.45 -10.15 18.59
C HIS A 5 -9.14 -11.49 17.93
N TRP A 6 -9.03 -12.53 18.74
CA TRP A 6 -8.79 -13.90 18.26
C TRP A 6 -10.11 -14.64 18.06
N GLU A 7 -10.23 -15.35 16.94
CA GLU A 7 -11.23 -16.35 16.65
C GLU A 7 -10.52 -17.68 16.34
N GLY A 8 -10.35 -18.52 17.36
CA GLY A 8 -9.55 -19.73 17.22
C GLY A 8 -8.08 -19.38 16.94
N ASP A 9 -7.57 -19.77 15.78
CA ASP A 9 -6.22 -19.52 15.28
C ASP A 9 -6.12 -18.29 14.33
N THR A 10 -7.23 -17.60 14.10
CA THR A 10 -7.29 -16.39 13.28
C THR A 10 -7.27 -15.13 14.15
N LEU A 11 -6.36 -14.20 13.85
CA LEU A 11 -6.45 -12.82 14.34
C LEU A 11 -7.37 -12.04 13.40
N VAL A 12 -8.50 -11.57 13.92
CA VAL A 12 -9.44 -10.71 13.20
C VAL A 12 -9.19 -9.28 13.62
N ILE A 13 -9.00 -8.40 12.64
CA ILE A 13 -8.73 -6.98 12.85
C ILE A 13 -9.84 -6.20 12.15
N GLU A 14 -10.46 -5.29 12.88
CA GLU A 14 -11.41 -4.33 12.35
C GLU A 14 -10.79 -2.94 12.37
N THR A 15 -10.71 -2.33 11.20
CA THR A 15 -10.21 -0.97 11.00
C THR A 15 -11.34 -0.07 10.56
N THR A 16 -11.54 1.03 11.30
CA THR A 16 -12.57 2.06 11.06
C THR A 16 -11.96 3.43 11.39
N ASN A 17 -12.73 4.52 11.27
CA ASN A 17 -12.28 5.88 11.65
C ASN A 17 -10.92 6.24 11.03
N LEU A 18 -10.76 6.01 9.73
CA LEU A 18 -9.53 6.34 9.02
C LEU A 18 -9.33 7.85 9.01
N HIS A 19 -8.08 8.27 9.22
CA HIS A 19 -7.78 9.69 9.33
C HIS A 19 -8.06 10.38 7.97
N PRO A 20 -8.69 11.57 7.93
CA PRO A 20 -9.06 12.21 6.66
C PRO A 20 -7.89 12.43 5.69
N LEU A 21 -6.66 12.59 6.19
CA LEU A 21 -5.45 12.71 5.37
C LEU A 21 -5.08 11.45 4.58
N GLN A 22 -5.63 10.29 4.94
CA GLN A 22 -5.42 9.04 4.20
C GLN A 22 -6.36 8.93 2.99
N ARG A 23 -7.23 9.93 2.79
CA ARG A 23 -8.14 9.97 1.65
C ARG A 23 -7.53 10.71 0.47
N PHE A 24 -7.79 10.20 -0.72
CA PHE A 24 -7.45 10.82 -1.99
C PHE A 24 -8.74 11.08 -2.76
N ASN A 25 -9.00 12.35 -3.11
CA ASN A 25 -10.22 12.78 -3.81
C ASN A 25 -11.53 12.34 -3.14
N GLY A 26 -11.57 12.33 -1.81
CA GLY A 26 -12.76 11.95 -1.05
C GLY A 26 -12.97 10.45 -0.87
N ASN A 27 -12.07 9.61 -1.41
CA ASN A 27 -12.08 8.17 -1.18
C ASN A 27 -10.90 7.74 -0.30
N PRO A 28 -11.06 6.71 0.53
CA PRO A 28 -12.33 6.05 0.85
C PRO A 28 -13.27 6.93 1.69
N SER A 29 -14.55 6.57 1.79
CA SER A 29 -15.55 7.36 2.53
C SER A 29 -15.28 7.38 4.05
N ASP A 30 -16.01 8.23 4.77
CA ASP A 30 -16.01 8.28 6.23
C ASP A 30 -16.49 6.97 6.87
N ASN A 31 -17.33 6.22 6.14
CA ASN A 31 -17.93 4.98 6.58
C ASN A 31 -17.15 3.74 6.14
N LEU A 32 -15.92 3.91 5.62
CA LEU A 32 -15.06 2.77 5.31
C LEU A 32 -14.77 1.95 6.58
N LYS A 33 -15.07 0.66 6.45
CA LYS A 33 -14.65 -0.39 7.37
C LYS A 33 -13.84 -1.43 6.60
N VAL A 34 -12.71 -1.82 7.17
CA VAL A 34 -11.91 -2.94 6.66
C VAL A 34 -11.86 -4.03 7.72
N ILE A 35 -12.21 -5.25 7.34
CA ILE A 35 -12.05 -6.44 8.18
C ILE A 35 -10.89 -7.24 7.59
N GLU A 36 -9.87 -7.47 8.39
CA GLU A 36 -8.69 -8.26 8.03
C GLU A 36 -8.66 -9.53 8.88
N ARG A 37 -8.25 -10.64 8.27
CA ARG A 37 -8.08 -11.93 8.94
C ARG A 37 -6.68 -12.45 8.65
N LEU A 38 -5.94 -12.74 9.69
CA LEU A 38 -4.61 -13.33 9.63
C LEU A 38 -4.67 -14.72 10.24
N THR A 39 -4.57 -15.75 9.40
CA THR A 39 -4.66 -17.15 9.81
C THR A 39 -3.34 -17.87 9.54
N ARG A 40 -2.76 -18.51 10.55
CA ARG A 40 -1.53 -19.30 10.36
C ARG A 40 -1.88 -20.68 9.81
N VAL A 41 -1.79 -20.84 8.48
CA VAL A 41 -2.20 -22.08 7.80
C VAL A 41 -1.16 -23.19 7.86
N ASP A 42 0.12 -22.85 8.07
CA ASP A 42 1.19 -23.81 8.32
C ASP A 42 2.39 -23.15 9.05
N GLN A 43 3.55 -23.83 9.11
CA GLN A 43 4.72 -23.33 9.85
C GLN A 43 5.38 -22.09 9.21
N SER A 44 5.19 -21.85 7.92
CA SER A 44 5.85 -20.80 7.16
C SER A 44 4.90 -19.91 6.37
N THR A 45 3.58 -20.08 6.52
CA THR A 45 2.58 -19.32 5.76
C THR A 45 1.51 -18.74 6.68
N ILE A 46 1.23 -17.45 6.50
CA ILE A 46 0.05 -16.78 7.02
C ILE A 46 -0.86 -16.48 5.83
N ASN A 47 -2.11 -16.92 5.88
CA ASN A 47 -3.12 -16.44 4.95
C ASN A 47 -3.63 -15.10 5.45
N TYR A 48 -3.46 -14.06 4.65
CA TYR A 48 -4.04 -12.74 4.90
C TYR A 48 -5.27 -12.57 4.01
N GLU A 49 -6.42 -12.37 4.62
CA GLU A 49 -7.66 -12.06 3.94
C GLU A 49 -8.12 -10.68 4.36
N PHE A 50 -8.71 -9.92 3.45
CA PHE A 50 -9.30 -8.63 3.78
C PHE A 50 -10.63 -8.44 3.06
N THR A 51 -11.55 -7.75 3.72
CA THR A 51 -12.85 -7.33 3.17
C THR A 51 -13.02 -5.84 3.41
N VAL A 52 -13.32 -5.13 2.34
CA VAL A 52 -13.57 -3.69 2.29
C VAL A 52 -15.08 -3.47 2.20
N ILE A 53 -15.59 -2.69 3.16
CA ILE A 53 -17.00 -2.36 3.31
C ILE A 53 -17.10 -0.84 3.26
N ASP A 54 -17.53 -0.31 2.11
CA ASP A 54 -17.76 1.11 1.90
C ASP A 54 -18.89 1.31 0.87
N PRO A 55 -20.16 1.34 1.32
CA PRO A 55 -21.31 1.41 0.43
C PRO A 55 -21.51 2.78 -0.25
N GLU A 56 -20.79 3.81 0.22
CA GLU A 56 -20.80 5.14 -0.42
C GLU A 56 -19.87 5.18 -1.63
N THR A 57 -18.78 4.42 -1.59
CA THR A 57 -17.79 4.35 -2.68
C THR A 57 -18.02 3.16 -3.61
N TYR A 58 -18.44 1.99 -3.09
CA TYR A 58 -18.58 0.76 -3.85
C TYR A 58 -20.01 0.22 -3.85
N THR A 59 -20.40 -0.45 -4.94
CA THR A 59 -21.73 -1.05 -5.09
C THR A 59 -21.90 -2.37 -4.32
N ALA A 60 -20.80 -2.95 -3.86
CA ALA A 60 -20.77 -4.17 -3.07
C ALA A 60 -19.49 -4.21 -2.23
N GLU A 61 -19.52 -4.99 -1.16
CA GLU A 61 -18.32 -5.39 -0.44
C GLU A 61 -17.39 -6.15 -1.38
N TRP A 62 -16.08 -5.92 -1.23
CA TRP A 62 -15.07 -6.61 -2.01
C TRP A 62 -13.88 -6.94 -1.14
N GLY A 63 -13.09 -7.90 -1.55
CA GLY A 63 -11.97 -8.37 -0.75
C GLY A 63 -10.97 -9.15 -1.58
N GLY A 64 -9.97 -9.68 -0.89
CA GLY A 64 -8.95 -10.52 -1.49
C GLY A 64 -8.22 -11.32 -0.44
N GLU A 65 -7.42 -12.26 -0.92
CA GLU A 65 -6.54 -13.07 -0.10
C GLU A 65 -5.12 -13.05 -0.65
N VAL A 66 -4.15 -13.07 0.25
CA VAL A 66 -2.73 -13.11 -0.07
C VAL A 66 -2.04 -14.10 0.88
N PRO A 67 -1.53 -15.22 0.36
CA PRO A 67 -0.69 -16.11 1.15
C PRO A 67 0.68 -15.45 1.37
N MET A 68 0.94 -15.01 2.60
CA MET A 68 2.21 -14.45 3.02
C MET A 68 3.15 -15.58 3.45
N LYS A 69 4.15 -15.89 2.62
CA LYS A 69 5.19 -16.87 2.93
C LYS A 69 6.34 -16.23 3.69
N ALA A 70 6.89 -16.97 4.64
CA ALA A 70 8.09 -16.59 5.35
C ALA A 70 9.25 -16.40 4.37
N LEU A 71 9.98 -15.30 4.54
CA LEU A 71 11.16 -14.99 3.76
C LEU A 71 12.41 -15.50 4.48
N GLU A 72 13.30 -16.15 3.74
CA GLU A 72 14.67 -16.42 4.20
C GLU A 72 15.51 -15.15 4.02
N GLY A 73 15.33 -14.16 4.91
CA GLY A 73 16.03 -12.88 4.81
C GLY A 73 15.36 -11.75 5.60
N LEU A 74 15.78 -10.51 5.31
CA LEU A 74 15.22 -9.31 5.90
C LEU A 74 13.96 -8.88 5.15
N ILE A 75 12.93 -8.45 5.90
CA ILE A 75 11.78 -7.76 5.36
C ILE A 75 12.19 -6.30 5.15
N TYR A 76 12.18 -5.87 3.89
CA TYR A 76 12.44 -4.47 3.53
C TYR A 76 11.12 -3.73 3.34
N GLU A 77 11.10 -2.47 3.74
CA GLU A 77 9.98 -1.57 3.47
C GLU A 77 9.82 -1.38 1.96
N TYR A 78 8.59 -1.53 1.46
CA TYR A 78 8.28 -1.29 0.05
C TYR A 78 7.82 0.17 -0.15
N ALA A 79 8.77 1.06 -0.39
CA ALA A 79 8.52 2.44 -0.79
C ALA A 79 8.52 2.53 -2.34
N CYS A 80 7.38 2.27 -2.99
CA CYS A 80 7.31 2.20 -4.47
C CYS A 80 7.79 3.48 -5.19
N HIS A 81 7.72 4.65 -4.54
CA HIS A 81 8.11 5.94 -5.14
C HIS A 81 8.79 6.95 -4.21
N GLU A 82 8.88 6.67 -2.91
CA GLU A 82 9.61 7.54 -1.98
C GLU A 82 11.12 7.36 -2.18
N GLY A 83 11.75 8.28 -2.91
CA GLY A 83 13.19 8.27 -3.19
C GLY A 83 13.59 7.89 -4.62
N ASN A 84 12.65 7.81 -5.58
CA ASN A 84 13.02 7.66 -6.99
C ASN A 84 13.60 8.97 -7.56
N TYR A 85 14.90 9.16 -7.42
CA TYR A 85 15.65 10.28 -7.99
C TYR A 85 15.93 10.13 -9.49
N ALA A 86 15.61 8.98 -10.10
CA ALA A 86 15.96 8.72 -11.49
C ALA A 86 15.32 9.74 -12.44
N LEU A 87 14.05 10.10 -12.22
CA LEU A 87 13.39 11.10 -13.06
C LEU A 87 14.05 12.49 -12.94
N GLY A 88 14.36 12.93 -11.72
CA GLY A 88 15.06 14.19 -11.50
C GLY A 88 16.46 14.19 -12.11
N ALA A 89 17.19 13.08 -12.00
CA ALA A 89 18.52 12.92 -12.57
C ALA A 89 18.51 12.89 -14.11
N ILE A 90 17.54 12.19 -14.73
CA ILE A 90 17.38 12.12 -16.19
C ILE A 90 17.13 13.51 -16.77
N LEU A 91 16.18 14.26 -16.18
CA LEU A 91 15.87 15.62 -16.64
C LEU A 91 17.06 16.59 -16.42
N SER A 92 17.79 16.43 -15.30
CA SER A 92 18.98 17.24 -15.04
C SER A 92 20.10 16.96 -16.05
N GLY A 93 20.26 15.69 -16.45
CA GLY A 93 21.20 15.27 -17.50
C GLY A 93 20.85 15.86 -18.87
N ALA A 94 19.58 15.80 -19.27
CA ALA A 94 19.11 16.40 -20.53
C ALA A 94 19.37 17.92 -20.57
N ARG A 95 19.05 18.65 -19.48
CA ARG A 95 19.33 20.10 -19.39
C ARG A 95 20.83 20.43 -19.40
N TYR A 96 21.67 19.50 -18.95
CA TYR A 96 23.12 19.67 -19.04
C TYR A 96 23.60 19.51 -20.49
N GLN A 97 23.05 18.54 -21.23
CA GLN A 97 23.34 18.35 -22.66
C GLN A 97 22.91 19.57 -23.49
N GLU A 98 21.70 20.10 -23.27
CA GLU A 98 21.22 21.32 -23.93
C GLU A 98 22.19 22.50 -23.76
N ARG A 99 22.72 22.72 -22.55
CA ARG A 99 23.70 23.80 -22.29
C ARG A 99 25.01 23.59 -23.03
N LEU A 100 25.52 22.36 -23.07
CA LEU A 100 26.75 22.05 -23.82
C LEU A 100 26.56 22.27 -25.32
N GLU A 101 25.39 21.96 -25.85
CA GLU A 101 25.05 22.20 -27.26
C GLU A 101 24.99 23.70 -27.57
N GLU A 102 24.38 24.52 -26.69
CA GLU A 102 24.36 25.98 -26.81
C GLU A 102 25.77 26.60 -26.74
N GLU A 103 26.62 26.12 -25.83
CA GLU A 103 27.99 26.62 -25.68
C GLU A 103 28.88 26.28 -26.88
N ASN A 104 28.72 25.09 -27.47
CA ASN A 104 29.51 24.66 -28.64
C ASN A 104 29.07 25.31 -29.96
N GLN A 105 27.93 26.00 -29.99
CA GLN A 105 27.42 26.71 -31.17
C GLN A 105 27.83 28.20 -31.22
N ASN A 106 28.48 28.72 -30.17
CA ASN A 106 29.06 30.07 -30.10
C ASN A 106 30.58 30.04 -30.31
#